data_AF-A0A1M5Z2V1-F1
#
_entry.id   AF-A0A1M5Z2V1-F1
#
_cell.length_a   1.000
_cell.length_b   1.000
_cell.length_c   1.000
_cell.angle_alpha   90.00
_cell.angle_beta   90.00
_cell.angle_gamma   90.00
#
_symmetry.space_group_name_H-M   'P 1'
#
loop_
_entity.id
_entity.type
_entity.pdbx_description
1 polymer ?
#
loop_
_entity_poly.entity_id
_entity_poly.type
_entity_poly.pdbx_seq_one_letter_code
_entity_poly.pdbx_strand_id
1 'polypeptide(L)' 'MGIKQKIDLSLPETIFTGEDDPAADRKVLRLASAGQLRKLYQGVYTSNLASPPEMVVLRHWLTIVSHLLPGGVLSYR' A
#
# COMPACT_ATOMS: atom_id res chain seq x y z
N MET A 1 -6.89 -22.51 27.88
CA MET A 1 -8.04 -22.23 27.00
C MET A 1 -8.01 -20.76 26.65
N GLY A 2 -7.82 -20.40 25.38
CA GLY A 2 -7.68 -19.01 24.96
C GLY A 2 -7.43 -18.94 23.47
N ILE A 3 -8.50 -19.13 22.69
CA ILE A 3 -8.45 -18.95 21.25
C ILE A 3 -8.35 -17.44 21.03
N LYS A 4 -7.13 -16.93 20.92
CA LYS A 4 -6.87 -15.54 20.56
C LYS A 4 -7.24 -15.41 19.09
N GLN A 5 -8.47 -14.99 18.81
CA GLN A 5 -8.87 -14.53 17.49
C GLN A 5 -8.06 -13.28 17.16
N LYS A 6 -6.82 -13.44 16.69
CA LYS A 6 -6.25 -12.49 15.76
C LYS A 6 -6.95 -12.78 14.45
N ILE A 7 -8.01 -12.03 14.18
CA ILE A 7 -8.36 -11.74 12.80
C ILE A 7 -7.13 -10.96 12.31
N ASP A 8 -6.11 -11.67 11.84
CA ASP A 8 -5.03 -11.10 11.07
C ASP A 8 -5.68 -10.61 9.78
N LEU A 9 -6.28 -9.41 9.87
CA LEU A 9 -6.40 -8.53 8.73
C LEU A 9 -4.97 -8.18 8.34
N SER A 10 -4.30 -9.13 7.69
CA SER A 10 -3.03 -8.95 7.03
C SER A 10 -3.25 -7.87 6.00
N LEU A 11 -3.01 -6.61 6.40
CA LEU A 11 -3.02 -5.49 5.49
C LEU A 11 -2.04 -5.83 4.35
N PRO A 12 -2.44 -5.65 3.09
CA PRO A 12 -1.52 -5.82 2.00
C PRO A 12 -0.30 -4.91 2.21
N GLU A 13 0.87 -5.37 1.76
CA GLU A 13 2.12 -4.65 1.97
C GLU A 13 2.12 -3.30 1.23
N THR A 14 1.41 -3.22 0.09
CA THR A 14 1.13 -1.99 -0.66
C THR A 14 -0.37 -1.68 -0.63
N ILE A 15 -0.69 -0.41 -0.42
CA ILE A 15 -2.07 0.10 -0.32
C ILE A 15 -2.17 1.32 -1.24
N PHE A 16 -3.23 1.33 -2.04
CA PHE A 16 -3.49 2.37 -3.04
C PHE A 16 -4.71 3.20 -2.63
N THR A 17 -4.78 4.42 -3.14
CA THR A 17 -5.87 5.38 -2.91
C THR A 17 -6.20 6.10 -4.21
N GLY A 18 -7.42 6.63 -4.35
CA GLY A 18 -7.87 7.29 -5.58
C GLY A 18 -8.58 6.39 -6.59
N GLU A 19 -9.01 5.19 -6.18
CA GLU A 19 -9.84 4.26 -6.97
C GLU A 19 -11.34 4.51 -6.77
N ASP A 20 -11.78 5.77 -6.83
CA ASP A 20 -13.19 6.19 -6.71
C ASP A 20 -13.91 5.80 -5.39
N ASP A 21 -13.16 5.48 -4.32
CA ASP A 21 -13.70 5.23 -2.97
C ASP A 21 -13.15 6.25 -1.94
N PRO A 22 -13.85 7.40 -1.76
CA PRO A 22 -13.45 8.42 -0.79
C PRO A 22 -13.46 7.94 0.67
N ALA A 23 -14.25 6.92 1.01
CA ALA A 23 -14.32 6.41 2.37
C ALA A 23 -13.10 5.53 2.69
N ALA A 24 -12.69 4.70 1.74
CA ALA A 24 -11.43 3.94 1.83
C ALA A 24 -10.22 4.87 1.91
N ASP A 25 -10.16 5.91 1.07
CA ASP A 25 -9.05 6.88 1.06
C ASP A 25 -8.90 7.58 2.42
N ARG A 26 -10.00 8.02 3.02
CA ARG A 26 -10.00 8.62 4.36
C ARG A 26 -9.50 7.65 5.43
N LYS A 27 -9.85 6.37 5.32
CA LYS A 27 -9.36 5.33 6.23
C LYS A 27 -7.85 5.15 6.10
N VAL A 28 -7.31 5.10 4.87
CA VAL A 28 -5.87 5.02 4.61
C VAL A 28 -5.14 6.23 5.18
N LEU A 29 -5.66 7.44 4.95
CA LEU A 29 -5.07 8.67 5.50
C LEU A 29 -5.05 8.64 7.04
N ARG A 30 -6.13 8.19 7.68
CA ARG A 30 -6.19 8.04 9.14
C ARG A 30 -5.13 7.06 9.65
N LEU A 31 -4.93 5.93 8.95
CA LEU A 31 -3.92 4.94 9.31
C LEU A 31 -2.49 5.47 9.11
N ALA A 32 -2.26 6.24 8.04
CA ALA A 32 -0.98 6.91 7.81
C ALA A 32 -0.68 7.96 8.90
N SER A 33 -1.66 8.79 9.27
CA SER A 33 -1.53 9.76 10.36
C SER A 33 -1.31 9.09 11.72
N ALA A 34 -1.85 7.89 11.93
CA ALA A 34 -1.61 7.07 13.11
C ALA A 34 -0.26 6.33 13.10
N GLY A 35 0.56 6.53 12.07
CA GLY A 35 1.86 5.88 11.92
C GLY A 35 1.79 4.38 11.59
N GLN A 36 0.61 3.86 11.25
CA GLN A 36 0.42 2.46 10.88
C GLN A 36 0.77 2.19 9.41
N LEU A 37 0.78 3.25 8.58
CA LEU A 37 1.21 3.20 7.19
C LEU A 37 2.28 4.24 6.93
N ARG A 38 3.26 3.91 6.09
CA ARG A 38 4.25 4.85 5.56
C ARG A 38 3.85 5.25 4.14
N LYS A 39 3.87 6.55 3.85
CA LYS A 39 3.66 7.05 2.48
C LYS A 39 4.91 6.80 1.64
N LEU A 40 4.75 6.17 0.48
CA LEU A 40 5.83 5.97 -0.50
C LEU A 40 5.76 7.04 -1.59
N TYR A 41 4.56 7.32 -2.10
CA TYR A 41 4.31 8.33 -3.12
C TYR A 41 2.87 8.87 -2.98
N GLN A 42 2.48 9.87 -3.77
CA GLN A 42 1.07 10.28 -3.85
C GLN A 42 0.21 9.10 -4.28
N GLY A 43 -0.83 8.79 -3.52
CA GLY A 43 -1.69 7.64 -3.82
C GLY A 43 -1.18 6.28 -3.30
N VAL A 44 0.09 6.18 -2.89
CA VAL A 44 0.76 4.90 -2.62
C VAL A 44 1.33 4.85 -1.21
N TYR A 45 0.88 3.86 -0.45
CA TYR A 45 1.24 3.65 0.95
C TYR A 45 1.74 2.21 1.17
N THR A 46 2.51 2.02 2.25
CA THR A 46 2.92 0.68 2.68
C THR A 46 2.63 0.46 4.16
N SER A 47 2.22 -0.76 4.48
CA SER A 47 2.11 -1.25 5.86
C SER A 47 3.45 -1.79 6.40
N ASN A 48 4.48 -1.93 5.55
CA ASN A 48 5.81 -2.33 5.99
C ASN A 48 6.60 -1.11 6.49
N LEU A 49 6.71 -1.02 7.81
CA LEU A 49 7.43 0.05 8.51
C LEU A 49 8.88 -0.34 8.84
N ALA A 50 9.23 -1.62 8.73
CA ALA A 50 10.49 -2.18 9.18
C ALA A 50 11.57 -2.16 8.08
N SER A 51 11.18 -2.40 6.83
CA SER A 51 12.10 -2.41 5.70
C SER A 51 12.38 -1.01 5.16
N PRO A 52 13.52 -0.82 4.48
CA PRO A 52 13.75 0.37 3.67
C PRO A 52 12.65 0.54 2.61
N PRO A 53 12.16 1.77 2.35
CA PRO A 53 11.09 2.00 1.38
C PRO A 53 11.47 1.53 -0.03
N GLU A 54 12.75 1.63 -0.41
CA GLU A 54 13.27 1.19 -1.71
C GLU A 54 13.09 -0.32 -1.92
N MET A 55 13.26 -1.13 -0.87
CA MET A 55 13.03 -2.57 -0.94
C MET A 55 11.55 -2.91 -1.15
N VAL A 56 10.65 -2.16 -0.50
CA VAL A 56 9.20 -2.33 -0.67
C VAL A 56 8.81 -1.96 -2.10
N VAL A 57 9.31 -0.83 -2.60
CA VAL A 57 9.07 -0.38 -3.98
C VAL A 57 9.59 -1.41 -4.97
N LEU A 58 10.83 -1.89 -4.82
CA LEU A 58 11.41 -2.89 -5.73
C LEU A 58 10.68 -4.24 -5.70
N ARG A 59 10.10 -4.64 -4.57
CA ARG A 59 9.32 -5.89 -4.47
C ARG A 59 7.96 -5.77 -5.16
N HIS A 60 7.34 -4.61 -5.06
CA HIS A 60 5.96 -4.36 -5.52
C HIS A 60 5.90 -3.43 -6.74
N TRP A 61 7.03 -3.25 -7.44
CA TRP A 61 7.20 -2.23 -8.47
C TRP A 61 6.17 -2.37 -9.59
N LEU A 62 5.87 -3.61 -10.01
CA LEU A 62 4.92 -3.86 -11.09
C LEU A 62 3.50 -3.39 -10.72
N THR A 63 3.05 -3.69 -9.50
CA THR A 63 1.74 -3.27 -8.99
C THR A 63 1.67 -1.75 -8.82
N ILE A 64 2.73 -1.15 -8.27
CA ILE A 64 2.82 0.31 -8.08
C ILE A 64 2.76 1.01 -9.45
N VAL A 65 3.55 0.55 -10.42
CA VAL A 65 3.56 1.12 -11.77
C VAL A 65 2.21 0.95 -12.46
N SER A 66 1.57 -0.22 -12.34
CA SER A 66 0.25 -0.49 -12.93
C SER A 66 -0.82 0.46 -12.39
N HIS A 67 -0.76 0.78 -11.08
CA HIS A 67 -1.67 1.75 -10.46
C HIS A 67 -1.34 3.20 -10.88
N LEU A 68 -0.07 3.58 -10.91
CA LEU A 68 0.35 4.96 -11.24
C LEU A 68 0.20 5.30 -12.73
N LEU A 69 0.29 4.31 -13.60
CA LEU A 69 0.27 4.47 -15.06
C LEU A 69 -0.78 3.53 -15.66
N PRO A 70 -2.08 3.79 -15.45
CA PRO A 70 -3.14 2.97 -16.06
C PRO A 70 -3.04 3.05 -17.59
N GLY A 71 -2.97 1.89 -18.24
CA GLY A 71 -2.75 1.80 -19.70
C GLY A 71 -1.30 2.01 -20.15
N GLY A 72 -0.37 2.16 -19.22
CA GLY A 72 1.06 2.21 -19.52
C GLY A 72 1.56 0.90 -20.14
N VAL A 73 2.36 1.00 -21.19
CA VAL A 73 3.00 -0.14 -21.84
C VAL A 73 4.43 -0.25 -21.34
N LEU A 74 4.76 -1.37 -20.69
CA LEU A 74 6.13 -1.69 -20.35
C LEU A 74 6.83 -2.24 -21.60
N SER A 75 7.76 -1.47 -22.16
CA SER A 75 8.63 -1.91 -23.23
C SER A 75 9.99 -2.30 -22.66
N TYR A 76 10.53 -3.43 -23.12
CA TYR A 76 11.89 -3.89 -22.83
C TYR A 76 12.67 -3.97 -24.15
N ARG A 77 13.98 -3.73 -24.09
CA ARG A 77 14.91 -3.88 -25.22
C ARG A 77 15.80 -5.09 -25.01
#